data_AF-A0A5E6NA15-F1
#
_entry.id   AF-A0A5E6NA15-F1
#
_cell.length_a   1.000
_cell.length_b   1.000
_cell.length_c   1.000
_cell.angle_alpha   90.00
_cell.angle_beta   90.00
_cell.angle_gamma   90.00
#
_symmetry.space_group_name_H-M   'P 1'
#
loop_
_entity.id
_entity.type
_entity.pdbx_description
1 polymer ?
#
loop_
_entity_poly.entity_id
_entity_poly.type
_entity_poly.pdbx_seq_one_letter_code
_entity_poly.pdbx_strand_id
1 'polypeptide(L)'
;MAQYLLQSLSAVKQWVRHYKDEGIDGLKEKQRSGRPSKARNQNHTKLLQSILAMQNNKNGGRVRLKDIQNMLAKDFNIHYQNINGVHYLLTKLGLSWISARSKHPKQDKEAQALYKKLQTKGNRCLTCGHRLK
;
A
#
# COMPACT_ATOMS: atom_id res chain seq x y z
N MET A 1 5.65 40.76 28.14
CA MET A 1 5.79 39.88 26.95
C MET A 1 4.56 39.01 26.72
N ALA A 2 4.13 38.15 27.66
CA ALA A 2 2.95 37.29 27.43
C ALA A 2 1.63 38.06 27.19
N GLN A 3 1.40 39.15 27.94
CA GLN A 3 0.22 40.03 27.78
C GLN A 3 0.08 40.62 26.37
N TYR A 4 1.19 40.84 25.66
CA TYR A 4 1.22 41.46 24.33
C TYR A 4 0.92 40.48 23.19
N LEU A 5 1.07 39.17 23.44
CA LEU A 5 0.93 38.13 22.42
C LEU A 5 -0.40 37.39 22.50
N LEU A 6 -1.28 37.73 23.46
CA LEU A 6 -2.53 37.02 23.73
C LEU A 6 -2.31 35.50 23.94
N GLN A 7 -1.14 35.13 24.48
CA GLN A 7 -0.75 33.74 24.74
C GLN A 7 -0.61 33.48 26.24
N SER A 8 -0.77 32.22 26.63
CA SER A 8 -0.54 31.80 28.02
C SER A 8 0.94 31.96 28.40
N LEU A 9 1.19 32.28 29.68
CA LEU A 9 2.56 32.35 30.22
C LEU A 9 3.33 31.04 30.05
N SER A 10 2.65 29.89 30.08
CA SER A 10 3.26 28.58 29.87
C SER A 10 3.75 28.39 28.43
N ALA A 11 2.98 28.81 27.43
CA ALA A 11 3.38 28.75 26.03
C ALA A 11 4.62 29.61 25.77
N VAL A 12 4.64 30.86 26.27
CA VAL A 12 5.79 31.76 26.14
C VAL A 12 7.05 31.17 26.81
N LYS A 13 6.92 30.61 28.01
CA LYS A 13 8.04 29.95 28.71
C LYS A 13 8.57 28.75 27.93
N GLN A 14 7.69 27.97 27.31
CA GLN A 14 8.07 26.83 26.47
C GLN A 14 8.83 27.27 25.21
N TRP A 15 8.37 28.33 24.54
CA TRP A 15 9.07 28.90 23.38
C TRP A 15 10.46 29.44 23.75
N VAL A 16 10.58 30.15 24.88
CA VAL A 16 11.89 30.64 25.36
C VAL A 16 12.85 29.49 25.64
N ARG A 17 12.37 28.38 26.22
CA ARG A 17 13.19 27.17 26.43
C ARG A 17 13.63 26.57 25.10
N HIS A 18 12.69 26.30 24.20
CA HIS A 18 13.02 25.73 22.88
C HIS A 18 14.00 26.61 22.08
N TYR A 19 13.86 27.93 22.16
CA TYR A 19 14.80 28.85 21.52
C TYR A 19 16.21 28.79 22.15
N LYS A 20 16.30 28.67 23.47
CA LYS A 20 17.60 28.56 24.15
C LYS A 20 18.30 27.23 23.84
N ASP A 21 17.54 26.15 23.72
CA ASP A 21 18.10 24.80 23.55
C ASP A 21 18.41 24.48 22.07
N GLU A 22 17.53 24.88 21.14
CA GLU A 22 17.57 24.47 19.72
C GLU A 22 17.65 25.70 18.77
N GLY A 23 17.75 26.93 19.29
CA GLY A 23 17.78 28.14 18.48
C GLY A 23 16.45 28.41 17.74
N ILE A 24 16.54 29.02 16.55
CA ILE A 24 15.37 29.29 15.70
C ILE A 24 14.66 27.99 15.28
N ASP A 25 15.40 26.88 15.12
CA ASP A 25 14.81 25.59 14.75
C ASP A 25 13.86 25.04 15.83
N GLY A 26 14.13 25.33 17.11
CA GLY A 26 13.26 24.94 18.22
C GLY A 26 11.88 25.60 18.19
N LEU A 27 11.74 26.71 17.46
CA LEU A 27 10.47 27.43 17.31
C LEU A 27 9.64 26.92 16.11
N LYS A 28 10.19 26.04 15.27
CA LYS A 28 9.45 25.43 14.15
C LYS A 28 8.42 24.43 14.67
N GLU A 29 7.25 24.37 14.04
CA GLU A 29 6.24 23.36 14.39
C GLU A 29 6.82 21.96 14.12
N LYS A 30 6.88 21.15 15.18
CA LYS A 30 7.33 19.76 15.07
C LYS A 30 6.20 18.91 14.48
N GLN A 31 6.58 17.98 13.60
CA GLN A 31 5.63 17.03 13.03
C GLN A 31 4.96 16.23 14.16
N ARG A 32 3.63 16.31 14.24
CA ARG A 32 2.87 15.56 15.24
C ARG A 32 2.84 14.09 14.84
N SER A 33 3.17 13.20 15.77
CA SER A 33 3.26 11.76 15.52
C SER A 33 1.93 11.09 15.15
N GLY A 34 0.81 11.78 15.36
CA GLY A 34 -0.54 11.27 15.11
C GLY A 34 -0.84 9.99 15.89
N ARG A 35 -1.95 9.33 15.55
CA ARG A 35 -2.30 8.02 16.12
C ARG A 35 -1.42 6.94 15.48
N PRO A 36 -0.76 6.07 16.27
CA PRO A 36 0.04 4.98 15.71
C PRO A 36 -0.81 3.99 14.91
N SER A 37 -0.19 3.35 13.91
CA SER A 37 -0.82 2.26 13.16
C SER A 37 -1.16 1.09 14.07
N LYS A 38 -2.27 0.40 13.80
CA LYS A 38 -2.66 -0.82 14.52
C LYS A 38 -1.65 -1.96 14.32
N ALA A 39 -0.95 -1.97 13.19
CA ALA A 39 0.11 -2.94 12.90
C ALA A 39 1.51 -2.45 13.34
N ARG A 40 1.61 -1.45 14.22
CA ARG A 40 2.91 -0.87 14.64
C ARG A 40 3.83 -1.90 15.29
N ASN A 41 3.29 -2.74 16.16
CA ASN A 41 4.07 -3.72 16.93
C ASN A 41 4.22 -5.08 16.23
N GLN A 42 3.84 -5.14 14.96
CA GLN A 42 3.78 -6.40 14.21
C GLN A 42 5.02 -6.52 13.34
N ASN A 43 5.43 -7.76 13.09
CA ASN A 43 6.54 -8.01 12.16
C ASN A 43 6.07 -7.74 10.72
N HIS A 44 6.49 -6.60 10.16
CA HIS A 44 6.08 -6.15 8.83
C HIS A 44 6.52 -7.10 7.72
N THR A 45 7.66 -7.78 7.86
CA THR A 45 8.13 -8.76 6.86
C THR A 45 7.23 -10.00 6.85
N LYS A 46 6.83 -10.48 8.04
CA LYS A 46 5.89 -11.59 8.17
C LYS A 46 4.52 -11.24 7.58
N LEU A 47 4.00 -10.04 7.88
CA LEU A 47 2.74 -9.55 7.29
C LEU A 47 2.80 -9.53 5.76
N LEU A 48 3.89 -8.98 5.20
CA LEU A 48 4.09 -8.90 3.75
C LEU A 48 4.11 -10.30 3.13
N GLN A 49 4.88 -11.23 3.70
CA GLN A 49 4.96 -12.61 3.22
C GLN A 49 3.61 -13.33 3.26
N SER A 50 2.85 -13.17 4.34
CA SER A 50 1.50 -13.75 4.45
C SER A 50 0.54 -13.24 3.38
N ILE A 51 0.58 -11.94 3.07
CA ILE A 51 -0.26 -11.33 2.03
C ILE A 51 0.12 -11.87 0.64
N LEU A 52 1.41 -11.99 0.35
CA LEU A 52 1.89 -12.55 -0.92
C LEU A 52 1.54 -14.04 -1.06
N ALA A 53 1.71 -14.81 0.02
CA ALA A 53 1.34 -16.22 0.07
C ALA A 53 -0.17 -16.41 -0.18
N MET A 54 -1.02 -15.57 0.41
CA MET A 54 -2.46 -15.60 0.15
C MET A 54 -2.79 -15.40 -1.33
N GLN A 55 -2.11 -14.47 -2.01
CA GLN A 55 -2.34 -14.22 -3.43
C GLN A 55 -1.85 -15.37 -4.32
N ASN A 56 -0.78 -16.06 -3.92
CA ASN A 56 -0.26 -17.21 -4.66
C ASN A 56 -1.09 -18.49 -4.47
N ASN A 57 -1.64 -18.69 -3.25
CA ASN A 57 -2.42 -19.88 -2.91
C ASN A 57 -3.86 -19.83 -3.42
N LYS A 58 -4.31 -18.69 -3.97
CA LYS A 58 -5.67 -18.55 -4.48
C LYS A 58 -5.79 -19.19 -5.87
N ASN A 59 -6.62 -20.23 -5.99
CA ASN A 59 -6.92 -20.90 -7.25
C ASN A 59 -7.77 -20.03 -8.18
N GLY A 60 -7.11 -19.08 -8.86
CA GLY A 60 -7.74 -18.10 -9.73
C GLY A 60 -8.40 -16.93 -8.98
N GLY A 61 -8.81 -15.92 -9.73
CA GLY A 61 -9.35 -14.68 -9.16
C GLY A 61 -8.28 -13.74 -8.59
N ARG A 62 -8.74 -12.78 -7.78
CA ARG A 62 -7.91 -11.77 -7.12
C ARG A 62 -8.19 -11.77 -5.62
N VAL A 63 -7.18 -11.60 -4.78
CA VAL A 63 -7.39 -11.25 -3.36
C VAL A 63 -8.10 -9.90 -3.28
N ARG A 64 -9.05 -9.72 -2.37
CA ARG A 64 -9.70 -8.42 -2.09
C ARG A 64 -9.15 -7.82 -0.81
N LEU A 65 -9.25 -6.50 -0.63
CA LEU A 65 -8.89 -5.88 0.67
C LEU A 65 -9.66 -6.52 1.83
N LYS A 66 -10.91 -6.96 1.60
CA LYS A 66 -11.73 -7.62 2.62
C LYS A 66 -11.14 -8.99 3.02
N ASP A 67 -10.58 -9.72 2.06
CA ASP A 67 -9.92 -10.99 2.33
C ASP A 67 -8.66 -10.76 3.20
N ILE A 68 -7.90 -9.69 2.91
CA ILE A 68 -6.75 -9.26 3.72
C ILE A 68 -7.19 -8.79 5.10
N GLN A 69 -8.27 -8.01 5.20
CA GLN A 69 -8.85 -7.56 6.48
C GLN A 69 -9.17 -8.76 7.39
N ASN A 70 -9.80 -9.79 6.82
CA ASN A 70 -10.16 -11.00 7.56
C ASN A 70 -8.92 -11.79 8.01
N MET A 71 -7.91 -11.93 7.15
CA MET A 71 -6.64 -12.56 7.52
C MET A 71 -5.90 -11.79 8.62
N LEU A 72 -5.87 -10.46 8.55
CA LEU A 72 -5.27 -9.62 9.59
C LEU A 72 -5.97 -9.82 10.95
N ALA A 73 -7.29 -9.94 10.95
CA ALA A 73 -8.05 -10.22 12.16
C ALA A 73 -7.79 -11.63 12.69
N LYS A 74 -7.76 -12.64 11.81
CA LYS A 74 -7.62 -14.06 12.18
C LYS A 74 -6.20 -14.42 12.63
N ASP A 75 -5.21 -14.05 11.85
CA ASP A 75 -3.83 -14.58 11.99
C ASP A 75 -2.94 -13.65 12.83
N PHE A 76 -3.28 -12.36 12.89
CA PHE A 76 -2.48 -11.34 13.58
C PHE A 76 -3.24 -10.59 14.68
N ASN A 77 -4.53 -10.90 14.90
CA ASN A 77 -5.41 -10.21 15.85
C ASN A 77 -5.49 -8.68 15.62
N ILE A 78 -5.36 -8.24 14.36
CA ILE A 78 -5.41 -6.83 13.99
C ILE A 78 -6.78 -6.51 13.39
N HIS A 79 -7.61 -5.82 14.18
CA HIS A 79 -8.96 -5.47 13.80
C HIS A 79 -9.03 -4.07 13.20
N TYR A 80 -9.23 -3.98 11.89
CA TYR A 80 -9.58 -2.73 11.23
C TYR A 80 -11.10 -2.62 11.09
N GLN A 81 -11.71 -1.53 11.55
CA GLN A 81 -13.15 -1.30 11.32
C GLN A 81 -13.44 -0.93 9.86
N ASN A 82 -12.57 -0.10 9.26
CA ASN A 82 -12.73 0.39 7.89
C ASN A 82 -11.65 -0.21 6.97
N ILE A 83 -12.07 -0.56 5.75
CA ILE A 83 -11.21 -1.06 4.67
C ILE A 83 -10.07 -0.10 4.32
N ASN A 84 -10.29 1.21 4.47
CA ASN A 84 -9.27 2.24 4.22
C ASN A 84 -8.06 2.05 5.13
N GLY A 85 -8.26 1.58 6.37
CA GLY A 85 -7.15 1.29 7.28
C GLY A 85 -6.23 0.17 6.77
N VAL A 86 -6.81 -0.83 6.10
CA VAL A 86 -6.06 -1.90 5.43
C VAL A 86 -5.32 -1.35 4.21
N HIS A 87 -5.95 -0.46 3.44
CA HIS A 87 -5.30 0.20 2.31
C HIS A 87 -4.05 0.99 2.75
N TYR A 88 -4.17 1.82 3.79
CA TYR A 88 -3.03 2.55 4.35
C TYR A 88 -1.93 1.64 4.88
N LEU A 89 -2.29 0.51 5.48
CA LEU A 89 -1.32 -0.49 5.91
C LEU A 89 -0.53 -1.04 4.72
N LEU A 90 -1.20 -1.40 3.63
CA LEU A 90 -0.56 -1.91 2.42
C LEU A 90 0.41 -0.89 1.83
N THR A 91 0.01 0.38 1.72
CA THR A 91 0.89 1.45 1.25
C THR A 91 2.13 1.59 2.13
N LYS A 92 1.99 1.49 3.45
CA LYS A 92 3.15 1.51 4.38
C LYS A 92 4.08 0.31 4.23
N LEU A 93 3.55 -0.84 3.82
CA LEU A 93 4.33 -2.04 3.53
C LEU A 93 4.98 -2.02 2.14
N GLY A 94 4.87 -0.91 1.39
CA GLY A 94 5.39 -0.79 0.03
C GLY A 94 4.55 -1.50 -1.02
N LEU A 95 3.33 -1.94 -0.67
CA LEU A 95 2.40 -2.54 -1.61
C LEU A 95 1.43 -1.48 -2.15
N SER A 96 1.30 -1.42 -3.47
CA SER A 96 0.23 -0.68 -4.14
C SER A 96 -0.94 -1.63 -4.44
N TRP A 97 -2.17 -1.25 -4.06
CA TRP A 97 -3.36 -1.98 -4.47
C TRP A 97 -3.71 -1.72 -5.93
N ILE A 98 -3.03 -2.41 -6.84
CA ILE A 98 -3.34 -2.40 -8.25
C ILE A 98 -4.18 -3.65 -8.53
N SER A 99 -5.36 -3.47 -9.12
CA SER A 99 -6.12 -4.63 -9.61
C SER A 99 -5.39 -5.22 -10.81
N ALA A 100 -4.53 -6.20 -10.59
CA ALA A 100 -4.11 -7.08 -11.69
C ALA A 100 -5.38 -7.70 -12.31
N ARG A 101 -5.39 -7.85 -13.64
CA ARG A 101 -6.46 -8.53 -14.36
C ARG A 101 -6.65 -9.91 -13.72
N SER A 102 -7.90 -10.26 -13.41
CA SER A 102 -8.23 -11.54 -12.79
C SER A 102 -7.69 -12.69 -13.64
N LYS A 103 -7.02 -13.67 -13.01
CA LYS A 103 -6.63 -14.91 -13.67
C LYS A 103 -7.81 -15.87 -13.64
N HIS A 104 -8.27 -16.32 -14.80
CA HIS A 104 -9.37 -17.27 -14.89
C HIS A 104 -8.88 -18.66 -14.44
N PRO A 105 -9.61 -19.41 -13.59
CA PRO A 105 -9.15 -20.71 -13.10
C PRO A 105 -8.87 -21.73 -14.22
N LYS A 106 -9.65 -21.68 -15.31
CA LYS A 106 -9.47 -22.53 -16.51
C LYS A 106 -8.38 -22.01 -17.47
N GLN A 107 -7.51 -21.11 -17.01
CA GLN A 107 -6.46 -20.54 -17.84
C GLN A 107 -5.31 -21.54 -18.02
N ASP A 108 -5.24 -22.15 -19.19
CA ASP A 108 -4.11 -22.99 -19.59
C ASP A 108 -2.95 -22.12 -20.12
N LYS A 109 -1.83 -22.13 -19.39
CA LYS A 109 -0.63 -21.37 -19.75
C LYS A 109 0.07 -21.96 -20.97
N GLU A 110 0.00 -23.27 -21.17
CA GLU A 110 0.65 -23.96 -22.29
C GLU A 110 -0.09 -23.66 -23.58
N ALA A 111 -1.42 -23.77 -23.58
CA ALA A 111 -2.26 -23.36 -24.71
C ALA A 111 -2.05 -21.87 -25.08
N GLN A 112 -1.92 -20.99 -24.08
CA GLN A 112 -1.61 -19.57 -24.34
C GLN A 112 -0.22 -19.35 -24.94
N ALA A 113 0.79 -20.08 -24.47
CA ALA A 113 2.14 -19.98 -24.99
C ALA A 113 2.21 -20.52 -26.43
N LEU A 114 1.53 -21.64 -26.71
CA LEU A 114 1.38 -22.19 -28.05
C LEU A 114 0.67 -21.20 -28.98
N TYR A 115 -0.48 -20.67 -28.56
CA TYR A 115 -1.22 -19.65 -29.32
C TYR A 115 -0.35 -18.42 -29.63
N LYS A 116 0.37 -17.89 -28.65
CA LYS A 116 1.30 -16.74 -28.86
C LYS A 116 2.41 -17.07 -29.86
N LYS A 117 2.96 -18.28 -29.82
CA LYS A 117 3.97 -18.72 -30.81
C LYS A 117 3.38 -18.83 -32.21
N LEU A 118 2.15 -19.35 -32.33
CA LEU A 118 1.43 -19.47 -33.63
C LEU A 118 1.08 -18.10 -34.24
N GLN A 119 0.91 -17.05 -33.44
CA GLN A 119 0.65 -15.68 -33.91
C GLN A 119 1.82 -15.02 -34.67
N THR A 120 3.04 -15.60 -34.67
CA THR A 120 4.19 -15.01 -35.38
C THR A 120 4.11 -15.12 -36.91
N LYS A 121 3.21 -15.95 -37.45
CA LYS A 121 2.85 -15.92 -38.88
C LYS A 121 1.56 -15.14 -39.03
N GLY A 122 1.67 -13.81 -38.93
CA GLY A 122 0.54 -12.95 -39.25
C GLY A 122 0.12 -13.17 -40.70
N ASN A 123 -1.19 -13.28 -40.94
CA ASN A 123 -1.83 -13.13 -42.24
C ASN A 123 -1.61 -11.71 -42.77
N ARG A 124 -0.37 -11.25 -42.88
CA ARG A 124 -0.02 -9.93 -43.38
C ARG A 124 0.75 -10.14 -44.67
N CYS A 125 0.26 -9.53 -45.74
CA CYS A 125 0.95 -9.54 -47.01
C CYS A 125 2.36 -8.94 -46.83
N LEU A 126 3.40 -9.70 -47.19
CA LEU A 126 4.81 -9.30 -47.01
C LEU A 126 5.20 -8.06 -47.84
N THR A 127 4.42 -7.75 -48.89
CA THR A 127 4.67 -6.62 -49.78
C THR A 127 3.90 -5.35 -49.43
N CYS A 128 2.74 -5.45 -48.77
CA CYS A 128 1.89 -4.28 -48.49
C CYS A 128 1.37 -4.16 -47.04
N GLY A 129 1.72 -5.08 -46.14
CA GLY A 129 1.41 -4.99 -44.70
C GLY A 129 -0.06 -5.18 -44.31
N HIS A 130 -0.99 -5.28 -45.27
CA HIS A 130 -2.41 -5.49 -45.00
C HIS A 130 -2.71 -6.88 -44.43
N ARG A 131 -3.67 -6.92 -43.49
CA ARG A 131 -4.20 -8.17 -42.92
C ARG A 131 -5.06 -8.87 -43.98
N LEU A 132 -4.59 -9.99 -44.51
CA LEU A 132 -5.33 -10.89 -45.38
C LEU A 132 -6.52 -11.44 -44.58
N LYS A 133 -7.72 -11.19 -45.09
CA LYS A 133 -8.98 -11.69 -44.53
C LYS A 133 -9.02 -13.22 -44.60
#